data_AF-A0A7S1SDP8-F1
#
_entry.id   AF-A0A7S1SDP8-F1
#
_cell.length_a   1.000
_cell.length_b   1.000
_cell.length_c   1.000
_cell.angle_alpha   90.00
_cell.angle_beta   90.00
_cell.angle_gamma   90.00
#
_symmetry.space_group_name_H-M   'P 1'
#
loop_
_entity.id
_entity.type
_entity.pdbx_description
1 polymer ?
#
loop_
_entity_poly.entity_id
_entity_poly.type
_entity_poly.pdbx_seq_one_letter_code
_entity_poly.pdbx_strand_id
1 'polypeptide(L)'
;REDNFRSLCQFREKIDLEGDRGAEELFLSWESRNLEQAMIEQKDQDQKLKDKGGDTLDNPEELVERLVFGEKCKKDGVLEWEKGNAKEALVSWRQGHEALWRIKAPQHDKEAAKQLGEIHKALLKNLAQAAIKLGSYKEALSAADMAIRIDDQDHKAWYRKASA
;
A
#
# COMPACT_ATOMS: atom_id res chain seq x y z
N ARG A 1 32.46 0.96 -8.04
CA ARG A 1 32.94 0.28 -9.28
C ARG A 1 33.98 -0.79 -8.94
N GLU A 2 34.89 -0.51 -8.00
CA GLU A 2 35.84 -1.49 -7.45
C GLU A 2 35.17 -2.64 -6.68
N ASP A 3 34.10 -2.38 -5.92
CA ASP A 3 33.39 -3.43 -5.16
C ASP A 3 32.71 -4.48 -6.04
N ASN A 4 32.13 -4.07 -7.17
CA ASN A 4 31.55 -5.00 -8.15
C ASN A 4 32.63 -5.88 -8.78
N PHE A 5 33.78 -5.29 -9.13
CA PHE A 5 34.89 -6.04 -9.71
C PHE A 5 35.43 -7.09 -8.73
N ARG A 6 35.61 -6.70 -7.45
CA ARG A 6 36.08 -7.59 -6.39
C ARG A 6 35.10 -8.74 -6.11
N SER A 7 33.80 -8.43 -6.11
CA SER A 7 32.74 -9.44 -5.92
C SER A 7 32.70 -10.45 -7.07
N LEU A 8 32.84 -9.99 -8.31
CA LEU A 8 32.89 -10.88 -9.49
C LEU A 8 34.12 -11.79 -9.49
N CYS A 9 35.28 -11.29 -9.05
CA CYS A 9 36.47 -12.13 -8.90
C CYS A 9 36.27 -13.23 -7.83
N GLN A 10 35.64 -12.90 -6.70
CA GLN A 10 35.33 -13.88 -5.66
C GLN A 10 34.34 -14.95 -6.13
N PHE A 11 33.34 -14.56 -6.93
CA PHE A 11 32.40 -15.52 -7.53
C PHE A 11 33.12 -16.47 -8.48
N ARG A 12 34.01 -15.93 -9.32
CA ARG A 12 34.80 -16.74 -10.25
C ARG A 12 35.70 -17.72 -9.52
N GLU A 13 36.44 -17.27 -8.51
CA GLU A 13 37.30 -18.16 -7.69
C GLU A 13 36.49 -19.27 -7.03
N LYS A 14 35.30 -18.97 -6.49
CA LYS A 14 34.45 -19.98 -5.85
C LYS A 14 33.93 -21.01 -6.85
N ILE A 15 33.51 -20.59 -8.05
CA ILE A 15 33.08 -21.50 -9.12
C ILE A 15 34.25 -22.35 -9.63
N ASP A 16 35.43 -21.75 -9.80
CA ASP A 16 36.63 -22.46 -10.26
C ASP A 16 37.09 -23.53 -9.24
N LEU A 17 36.84 -23.33 -7.93
CA LEU A 17 37.20 -24.27 -6.85
C LEU A 17 36.15 -25.37 -6.60
N GLU A 18 34.87 -25.00 -6.58
CA GLU A 18 33.78 -25.88 -6.09
C GLU A 18 32.86 -26.38 -7.22
N GLY A 19 33.03 -25.86 -8.45
CA GLY A 19 32.23 -26.21 -9.62
C GLY A 19 30.75 -25.87 -9.44
N ASP A 20 29.89 -26.80 -9.85
CA ASP A 20 28.43 -26.61 -9.84
C ASP A 20 27.86 -26.32 -8.45
N ARG A 21 28.45 -26.91 -7.40
CA ARG A 21 28.02 -26.68 -6.01
C ARG A 21 28.29 -25.26 -5.56
N GLY A 22 29.46 -24.72 -5.90
CA GLY A 22 29.82 -23.33 -5.59
C GLY A 22 28.92 -22.34 -6.33
N ALA A 23 28.55 -22.66 -7.57
CA ALA A 23 27.59 -21.87 -8.35
C ALA A 23 26.19 -21.88 -7.73
N GLU A 24 25.71 -23.04 -7.25
CA GLU A 24 24.40 -23.18 -6.62
C GLU A 24 24.34 -22.41 -5.28
N GLU A 25 25.37 -22.49 -4.45
CA GLU A 25 25.44 -21.70 -3.21
C GLU A 25 25.47 -20.19 -3.48
N LEU A 26 26.19 -19.75 -4.53
CA LEU A 26 26.19 -18.35 -4.93
C LEU A 26 24.80 -17.90 -5.33
N PHE A 27 24.08 -18.72 -6.10
CA PHE A 27 22.72 -18.43 -6.54
C PHE A 27 21.75 -18.31 -5.37
N LEU A 28 21.77 -19.27 -4.43
CA LEU A 28 20.95 -19.22 -3.22
C LEU A 28 21.26 -18.00 -2.35
N SER A 29 22.54 -17.65 -2.20
CA SER A 29 22.94 -16.47 -1.43
C SER A 29 22.46 -15.16 -2.08
N TRP A 30 22.44 -15.12 -3.41
CA TRP A 30 21.96 -13.98 -4.19
C TRP A 30 20.44 -13.85 -4.10
N GLU A 31 19.70 -14.95 -4.26
CA GLU A 31 18.24 -14.97 -4.08
C GLU A 31 17.85 -14.54 -2.66
N SER A 32 18.54 -15.04 -1.64
CA SER A 32 18.30 -14.66 -0.25
C SER A 32 18.54 -13.17 -0.02
N ARG A 33 19.64 -12.60 -0.56
CA ARG A 33 19.93 -11.16 -0.46
C ARG A 33 18.91 -10.31 -1.19
N ASN A 34 18.44 -10.75 -2.36
CA ASN A 34 17.40 -10.05 -3.10
C ASN A 34 16.06 -10.05 -2.36
N LEU A 35 15.68 -11.18 -1.76
CA LEU A 35 14.48 -11.28 -0.93
C LEU A 35 14.59 -10.35 0.29
N GLU A 36 15.75 -10.34 0.96
CA GLU A 36 16.00 -9.46 2.10
C GLU A 36 15.94 -7.98 1.69
N GLN A 37 16.56 -7.62 0.56
CA GLN A 37 16.51 -6.28 0.00
C GLN A 37 15.07 -5.86 -0.33
N ALA A 38 14.26 -6.74 -0.93
CA ALA A 38 12.85 -6.48 -1.21
C ALA A 38 12.03 -6.26 0.08
N MET A 39 12.31 -7.04 1.14
CA MET A 39 11.68 -6.84 2.45
C MET A 39 12.08 -5.51 3.10
N ILE A 40 13.34 -5.08 2.97
CA ILE A 40 13.82 -3.79 3.46
C ILE A 40 13.12 -2.66 2.70
N GLU A 41 13.05 -2.73 1.38
CA GLU A 41 12.36 -1.74 0.55
C GLU A 41 10.87 -1.65 0.90
N GLN A 42 10.22 -2.78 1.17
CA GLN A 42 8.84 -2.81 1.63
C GLN A 42 8.68 -2.14 3.01
N LYS A 43 9.58 -2.45 3.97
CA LYS A 43 9.59 -1.81 5.30
C LYS A 43 9.84 -0.31 5.21
N ASP A 44 10.75 0.14 4.34
CA ASP A 44 11.04 1.56 4.13
C ASP A 44 9.85 2.30 3.51
N GLN A 45 9.14 1.67 2.56
CA GLN A 45 7.90 2.21 2.01
C GLN A 45 6.83 2.33 3.11
N ASP A 46 6.70 1.31 3.95
CA ASP A 46 5.76 1.29 5.06
C ASP A 46 6.07 2.36 6.11
N GLN A 47 7.35 2.55 6.41
CA GLN A 47 7.80 3.56 7.35
C GLN A 47 7.58 4.98 6.78
N LYS A 48 7.89 5.21 5.50
CA LYS A 48 7.58 6.48 4.81
C LYS A 48 6.08 6.77 4.77
N LEU A 49 5.24 5.74 4.65
CA LEU A 49 3.78 5.90 4.75
C LEU A 49 3.36 6.30 6.17
N LYS A 50 3.90 5.65 7.20
CA LYS A 50 3.65 6.01 8.61
C LYS A 50 4.10 7.43 8.94
N ASP A 51 5.27 7.83 8.47
CA ASP A 51 5.86 9.16 8.76
C ASP A 51 5.13 10.29 8.02
N LYS A 52 4.45 9.98 6.90
CA LYS A 52 3.55 10.93 6.20
C LYS A 52 2.17 11.04 6.85
N GLY A 53 1.86 10.20 7.83
CA GLY A 53 0.56 10.12 8.49
C GLY A 53 0.56 10.77 9.87
N GLY A 54 0.11 12.02 9.94
CA GLY A 54 -0.67 12.50 11.07
C GLY A 54 -0.20 13.80 11.71
N ASP A 55 -0.86 14.89 11.35
CA ASP A 55 -1.19 15.93 12.32
C ASP A 55 -2.35 15.40 13.17
N THR A 56 -2.22 15.45 14.50
CA THR A 56 -3.37 15.23 15.39
C THR A 56 -4.30 16.41 15.23
N LEU A 57 -5.49 16.16 14.69
CA LEU A 57 -6.51 17.19 14.58
C LEU A 57 -7.22 17.32 15.93
N ASP A 58 -6.84 18.36 16.66
CA ASP A 58 -7.50 18.74 17.92
C ASP A 58 -8.85 19.43 17.67
N ASN A 59 -9.13 19.87 16.43
CA ASN A 59 -10.37 20.54 16.06
C ASN A 59 -11.47 19.54 15.61
N PRO A 60 -12.56 19.38 16.39
CA PRO A 60 -13.64 18.45 16.05
C PRO A 60 -14.45 18.86 14.81
N GLU A 61 -14.57 20.16 14.50
CA GLU A 61 -15.31 20.63 13.32
C GLU A 61 -14.61 20.21 12.03
N GLU A 62 -13.28 20.32 12.03
CA GLU A 62 -12.44 19.93 10.91
C GLU A 62 -12.54 18.42 10.63
N LEU A 63 -12.55 17.60 11.69
CA LEU A 63 -12.77 16.16 11.58
C LEU A 63 -14.11 15.83 10.90
N VAL A 64 -15.20 16.48 11.34
CA VAL A 64 -16.53 16.28 10.76
C VAL A 64 -16.57 16.68 9.28
N GLU A 65 -15.97 17.81 8.93
CA GLU A 65 -15.91 18.28 7.54
C GLU A 65 -15.21 17.26 6.63
N ARG A 66 -14.06 16.72 7.06
CA ARG A 66 -13.35 15.70 6.26
C ARG A 66 -14.08 14.37 6.21
N LEU A 67 -14.78 13.96 7.27
CA LEU A 67 -15.63 12.77 7.24
C LEU A 67 -16.77 12.92 6.22
N VAL A 68 -17.43 14.08 6.20
CA VAL A 68 -18.47 14.42 5.23
C VAL A 68 -17.90 14.41 3.81
N PHE A 69 -16.71 14.99 3.61
CA PHE A 69 -16.04 14.97 2.31
C PHE A 69 -15.65 13.55 1.86
N GLY A 70 -15.10 12.73 2.75
CA GLY A 70 -14.77 11.33 2.47
C GLY A 70 -16.01 10.50 2.10
N GLU A 71 -17.12 10.70 2.81
CA GLU A 71 -18.40 10.06 2.50
C GLU A 71 -18.95 10.49 1.13
N LYS A 72 -18.81 11.78 0.79
CA LYS A 72 -19.16 12.30 -0.53
C LYS A 72 -18.32 11.63 -1.63
N CYS A 73 -16.99 11.63 -1.50
CA CYS A 73 -16.08 10.98 -2.45
C CYS A 73 -16.39 9.49 -2.64
N LYS A 74 -16.78 8.79 -1.56
CA LYS A 74 -17.20 7.39 -1.61
C LYS A 74 -18.42 7.22 -2.52
N LYS A 75 -19.45 8.06 -2.33
CA LYS A 75 -20.69 8.03 -3.12
C LYS A 75 -20.46 8.42 -4.58
N ASP A 76 -19.73 9.51 -4.81
CA ASP A 76 -19.43 10.01 -6.16
C ASP A 76 -18.65 8.96 -6.97
N GLY A 77 -17.66 8.30 -6.36
CA GLY A 77 -16.92 7.25 -7.05
C GLY A 77 -17.75 6.00 -7.34
N VAL A 78 -18.71 5.63 -6.47
CA VAL A 78 -19.67 4.53 -6.75
C VAL A 78 -20.57 4.89 -7.93
N LEU A 79 -21.05 6.14 -7.98
CA LEU A 79 -21.88 6.62 -9.08
C LEU A 79 -21.12 6.57 -10.42
N GLU A 80 -19.88 7.04 -10.47
CA GLU A 80 -19.06 6.97 -11.68
C GLU A 80 -18.70 5.53 -12.06
N TRP A 81 -18.49 4.66 -11.06
CA TRP A 81 -18.25 3.24 -11.30
C TRP A 81 -19.44 2.55 -11.98
N GLU A 82 -20.66 2.82 -11.51
CA GLU A 82 -21.90 2.29 -12.08
C GLU A 82 -22.13 2.77 -13.52
N LYS A 83 -21.71 4.00 -13.84
CA LYS A 83 -21.72 4.53 -15.23
C LYS A 83 -20.68 3.87 -16.13
N GLY A 84 -19.75 3.08 -15.58
CA GLY A 84 -18.64 2.46 -16.30
C GLY A 84 -17.36 3.31 -16.36
N ASN A 85 -17.38 4.50 -15.77
CA ASN A 85 -16.31 5.49 -15.74
C ASN A 85 -15.28 5.15 -14.64
N ALA A 86 -14.46 4.12 -14.90
CA ALA A 86 -13.53 3.60 -13.91
C ALA A 86 -12.40 4.59 -13.52
N LYS A 87 -12.02 5.50 -14.43
CA LYS A 87 -10.97 6.51 -14.19
C LYS A 87 -11.47 7.59 -13.23
N GLU A 88 -12.68 8.07 -13.46
CA GLU A 88 -13.35 9.08 -12.66
C GLU A 88 -13.63 8.52 -11.27
N ALA A 89 -14.10 7.28 -11.18
CA ALA A 89 -14.27 6.57 -9.91
C ALA A 89 -12.96 6.48 -9.11
N LEU A 90 -11.86 6.11 -9.76
CA LEU A 90 -10.52 6.06 -9.14
C LEU A 90 -10.13 7.42 -8.55
N VAL A 91 -10.32 8.49 -9.32
CA VAL A 91 -9.97 9.86 -8.90
C VAL A 91 -10.79 10.28 -7.69
N SER A 92 -12.11 10.05 -7.69
CA SER A 92 -12.98 10.34 -6.55
C SER A 92 -12.54 9.59 -5.29
N TRP A 93 -12.24 8.29 -5.40
CA TRP A 93 -11.79 7.52 -4.25
C TRP A 93 -10.41 7.92 -3.74
N ARG A 94 -9.50 8.31 -4.64
CA ARG A 94 -8.17 8.83 -4.27
C ARG A 94 -8.30 10.15 -3.49
N GLN A 95 -9.14 11.07 -3.94
CA GLN A 95 -9.40 12.33 -3.24
C GLN A 95 -9.96 12.09 -1.83
N GLY A 96 -10.91 11.17 -1.69
CA GLY A 96 -11.45 10.79 -0.38
C GLY A 96 -10.39 10.17 0.53
N HIS A 97 -9.54 9.28 -0.02
CA HIS A 97 -8.44 8.67 0.72
C HIS A 97 -7.43 9.71 1.22
N GLU A 98 -6.98 10.63 0.36
CA GLU A 98 -6.01 11.67 0.74
C GLU A 98 -6.55 12.61 1.82
N ALA A 99 -7.85 12.92 1.79
CA ALA A 99 -8.51 13.76 2.78
C ALA A 99 -8.57 13.09 4.17
N LEU A 100 -8.74 11.76 4.22
CA LEU A 100 -8.85 11.02 5.47
C LEU A 100 -7.51 10.52 6.00
N TRP A 101 -6.56 10.17 5.12
CA TRP A 101 -5.28 9.55 5.50
C TRP A 101 -4.42 10.39 6.43
N ARG A 102 -4.49 11.72 6.30
CA ARG A 102 -3.72 12.65 7.14
C ARG A 102 -4.28 12.81 8.55
N ILE A 103 -5.51 12.35 8.77
CA ILE A 103 -6.27 12.61 10.00
C ILE A 103 -6.13 11.43 10.94
N LYS A 104 -5.70 11.71 12.17
CA LYS A 104 -5.86 10.78 13.29
C LYS A 104 -7.07 11.23 14.10
N ALA A 105 -8.04 10.33 14.27
CA ALA A 105 -9.21 10.61 15.11
C ALA A 105 -8.79 10.87 16.57
N PRO A 106 -9.42 11.82 17.28
CA PRO A 106 -9.16 12.07 18.69
C PRO A 106 -9.42 10.80 19.53
N GLN A 107 -8.57 10.53 20.53
CA GLN A 107 -8.69 9.34 21.38
C GLN A 107 -10.02 9.27 22.16
N HIS A 108 -10.67 10.41 22.36
CA HIS A 108 -11.91 10.53 23.15
C HIS A 108 -13.18 10.21 22.34
N ASP A 109 -13.13 10.27 21.00
CA ASP A 109 -14.29 10.00 20.14
C ASP A 109 -14.14 8.67 19.41
N LYS A 110 -14.47 7.59 20.13
CA LYS A 110 -14.42 6.22 19.60
C LYS A 110 -15.38 6.01 18.43
N GLU A 111 -16.47 6.76 18.37
CA GLU A 111 -17.50 6.60 17.35
C GLU A 111 -17.06 7.24 16.03
N ALA A 112 -16.51 8.46 16.08
CA ALA A 112 -15.87 9.09 14.93
C ALA A 112 -14.66 8.27 14.43
N ALA A 113 -13.84 7.72 15.33
CA ALA A 113 -12.73 6.84 14.94
C ALA A 113 -13.20 5.59 14.19
N LYS A 114 -14.30 4.98 14.64
CA LYS A 114 -14.92 3.83 13.96
C LYS A 114 -15.48 4.22 12.60
N GLN A 115 -16.20 5.34 12.50
CA GLN A 115 -16.73 5.85 11.23
C GLN A 115 -15.62 6.18 10.24
N LEU A 116 -14.55 6.84 10.71
CA LEU A 116 -13.35 7.13 9.92
C LEU A 116 -12.74 5.84 9.34
N GLY A 117 -12.54 4.83 10.19
CA GLY A 117 -12.00 3.53 9.79
C GLY A 117 -12.88 2.83 8.74
N GLU A 118 -14.20 2.82 8.92
CA GLU A 118 -15.12 2.19 7.97
C GLU A 118 -15.15 2.92 6.62
N ILE A 119 -15.20 4.25 6.61
CA ILE A 119 -15.21 5.05 5.36
C ILE A 119 -13.86 4.89 4.64
N HIS A 120 -12.75 5.02 5.36
CA HIS A 120 -11.41 4.92 4.79
C HIS A 120 -11.13 3.51 4.23
N LYS A 121 -11.51 2.46 4.96
CA LYS A 121 -11.46 1.07 4.49
C LYS A 121 -12.27 0.89 3.21
N ALA A 122 -13.50 1.42 3.15
CA ALA A 122 -14.35 1.32 1.96
C ALA A 122 -13.73 2.03 0.73
N LEU A 123 -13.16 3.22 0.93
CA LEU A 123 -12.47 3.98 -0.11
C LEU A 123 -11.27 3.22 -0.67
N LEU A 124 -10.38 2.71 0.18
CA LEU A 124 -9.18 1.97 -0.23
C LEU A 124 -9.52 0.70 -1.00
N LYS A 125 -10.55 -0.02 -0.54
CA LYS A 125 -11.11 -1.19 -1.21
C LYS A 125 -11.57 -0.87 -2.63
N ASN A 126 -12.37 0.17 -2.77
CA ASN A 126 -12.91 0.55 -4.07
C ASN A 126 -11.81 1.10 -4.99
N LEU A 127 -10.87 1.89 -4.44
CA LEU A 127 -9.68 2.37 -5.13
C LEU A 127 -8.87 1.20 -5.70
N ALA A 128 -8.58 0.18 -4.89
CA ALA A 128 -7.89 -1.02 -5.36
C ALA A 128 -8.64 -1.71 -6.51
N GLN A 129 -9.97 -1.80 -6.43
CA GLN A 129 -10.78 -2.39 -7.51
C GLN A 129 -10.70 -1.60 -8.82
N ALA A 130 -10.79 -0.28 -8.75
CA ALA A 130 -10.65 0.56 -9.95
C ALA A 130 -9.24 0.51 -10.51
N ALA A 131 -8.22 0.52 -9.66
CA ALA A 131 -6.83 0.41 -10.08
C ALA A 131 -6.57 -0.91 -10.83
N ILE A 132 -7.10 -2.04 -10.34
CA ILE A 132 -7.05 -3.34 -11.04
C ILE A 132 -7.70 -3.22 -12.43
N LYS A 133 -8.92 -2.64 -12.50
CA LYS A 133 -9.65 -2.49 -13.76
C LYS A 133 -8.91 -1.61 -14.79
N LEU A 134 -8.10 -0.67 -14.31
CA LEU A 134 -7.29 0.23 -15.15
C LEU A 134 -5.88 -0.31 -15.45
N GLY A 135 -5.49 -1.46 -14.88
CA GLY A 135 -4.15 -2.04 -15.03
C GLY A 135 -3.08 -1.39 -14.15
N SER A 136 -3.46 -0.55 -13.20
CA SER A 136 -2.56 0.13 -12.26
C SER A 136 -2.25 -0.75 -11.03
N TYR A 137 -1.63 -1.90 -11.25
CA TYR A 137 -1.41 -2.94 -10.22
C TYR A 137 -0.63 -2.47 -9.00
N LYS A 138 0.38 -1.62 -9.16
CA LYS A 138 1.16 -1.06 -8.03
C LYS A 138 0.30 -0.23 -7.08
N GLU A 139 -0.61 0.58 -7.63
CA GLU A 139 -1.53 1.39 -6.83
C GLU A 139 -2.59 0.50 -6.17
N ALA A 140 -3.09 -0.51 -6.89
CA ALA A 140 -4.03 -1.47 -6.34
C ALA A 140 -3.46 -2.24 -5.14
N LEU A 141 -2.22 -2.72 -5.24
CA LEU A 141 -1.54 -3.45 -4.19
C LEU A 141 -1.32 -2.57 -2.94
N SER A 142 -0.82 -1.34 -3.15
CA SER A 142 -0.66 -0.36 -2.08
C SER A 142 -1.98 -0.06 -1.35
N ALA A 143 -3.06 0.15 -2.11
CA ALA A 143 -4.38 0.41 -1.54
C ALA A 143 -4.97 -0.81 -0.79
N ALA A 144 -4.76 -2.02 -1.31
CA ALA A 144 -5.18 -3.25 -0.64
C ALA A 144 -4.39 -3.49 0.66
N ASP A 145 -3.08 -3.26 0.65
CA ASP A 145 -2.24 -3.36 1.85
C ASP A 145 -2.66 -2.36 2.93
N MET A 146 -2.96 -1.12 2.56
CA MET A 146 -3.50 -0.14 3.51
C MET A 146 -4.87 -0.55 4.06
N ALA A 147 -5.74 -1.14 3.24
CA ALA A 147 -7.04 -1.62 3.71
C ALA A 147 -6.90 -2.75 4.74
N ILE A 148 -5.98 -3.70 4.50
CA ILE A 148 -5.67 -4.79 5.43
C ILE A 148 -5.10 -4.26 6.76
N ARG A 149 -4.35 -3.15 6.75
CA ARG A 149 -3.86 -2.52 7.98
C ARG A 149 -4.96 -1.93 8.86
N ILE A 150 -6.06 -1.48 8.24
CA ILE A 150 -7.21 -0.96 8.97
C ILE A 150 -8.06 -2.12 9.51
N ASP A 151 -8.26 -3.16 8.70
CA ASP A 151 -9.06 -4.34 9.04
C ASP A 151 -8.48 -5.58 8.36
N ASP A 152 -7.78 -6.39 9.15
CA ASP A 152 -7.11 -7.60 8.66
C ASP A 152 -8.08 -8.76 8.37
N GLN A 153 -9.33 -8.66 8.85
CA GLN A 153 -10.40 -9.63 8.60
C GLN A 153 -11.17 -9.34 7.31
N ASP A 154 -10.85 -8.26 6.59
CA ASP A 154 -11.54 -7.89 5.37
C ASP A 154 -11.12 -8.78 4.19
N HIS A 155 -11.87 -9.86 3.98
CA HIS A 155 -11.67 -10.80 2.87
C HIS A 155 -11.67 -10.12 1.50
N LYS A 156 -12.38 -9.00 1.30
CA LYS A 156 -12.37 -8.27 0.02
C LYS A 156 -11.06 -7.52 -0.19
N ALA A 157 -10.41 -7.07 0.88
CA ALA A 157 -9.09 -6.44 0.78
C ALA A 157 -8.04 -7.48 0.38
N TRP A 158 -8.04 -8.66 1.02
CA TRP A 158 -7.18 -9.79 0.65
C TRP A 158 -7.39 -10.27 -0.79
N TYR A 159 -8.66 -10.40 -1.21
CA TYR A 159 -8.96 -10.78 -2.59
C TYR A 159 -8.39 -9.77 -3.61
N ARG A 160 -8.51 -8.47 -3.33
CA ARG A 160 -7.97 -7.43 -4.22
C ARG A 160 -6.45 -7.41 -4.22
N LYS A 161 -5.80 -7.66 -3.09
CA LYS A 161 -4.34 -7.83 -3.02
C LYS A 161 -3.89 -9.00 -3.89
N ALA A 162 -4.58 -10.14 -3.83
CA ALA A 162 -4.26 -11.30 -4.66
C ALA A 162 -4.57 -11.09 -6.16
N SER A 163 -5.49 -10.19 -6.48
CA SER A 163 -5.87 -9.85 -7.86
C SER A 163 -5.02 -8.74 -8.49
N ALA A 164 -4.22 -8.03 -7.68
CA ALA A 164 -3.34 -6.96 -8.11
C ALA A 164 -1.95 -7.51 -8.44
#